data_AF-A0A060XHX7-F1
#
_entry.id   AF-A0A060XHX7-F1
#
_cell.length_a   1.000
_cell.length_b   1.000
_cell.length_c   1.000
_cell.angle_alpha   90.00
_cell.angle_beta   90.00
_cell.angle_gamma   90.00
#
_symmetry.space_group_name_H-M   'P 1'
#
loop_
_entity.id
_entity.type
_entity.pdbx_description
1 polymer ?
#
loop_
_entity_poly.entity_id
_entity_poly.type
_entity_poly.pdbx_seq_one_letter_code
_entity_poly.pdbx_strand_id
1 'polypeptide(L)'
;MEGKTTVCKRKVELVDVGVVHFTPLAQPQIQQPFKLVEKVVRNVFQFRRKRCRKGIQMLFPEAQRPELAEVMMREADVDPTLRPTELSIPDFRALADAYSHLCSENQGLLTYDFREELRLKHLNRRPGSSSNGTQQPV
;
A
#
# COMPACT_ATOMS: atom_id res chain seq x y z
N MET A 1 7.87 48.96 -3.06
CA MET A 1 7.06 47.74 -2.84
C MET A 1 6.62 47.23 -4.20
N GLU A 2 7.39 46.33 -4.82
CA GLU A 2 6.98 45.72 -6.09
C GLU A 2 6.67 44.25 -5.84
N GLY A 3 5.37 43.94 -5.88
CA GLY A 3 4.85 42.59 -5.74
C GLY A 3 5.14 41.80 -7.01
N LYS A 4 5.94 40.74 -6.90
CA LYS A 4 6.14 39.78 -7.98
C LYS A 4 4.92 38.86 -8.06
N THR A 5 4.00 39.17 -8.97
CA THR A 5 2.91 38.28 -9.36
C THR A 5 3.51 37.01 -9.96
N THR A 6 3.50 35.91 -9.20
CA THR A 6 3.89 34.60 -9.72
C THR A 6 2.72 34.02 -10.49
N VAL A 7 2.76 34.16 -11.81
CA VAL A 7 1.81 33.51 -12.71
C VAL A 7 2.14 32.02 -12.75
N CYS A 8 1.31 31.19 -12.12
CA CYS A 8 1.34 29.74 -12.31
C CYS A 8 0.89 29.43 -13.73
N LYS A 9 1.83 29.29 -14.67
CA LYS A 9 1.52 28.80 -16.02
C LYS A 9 1.01 27.36 -15.89
N ARG A 10 -0.28 27.13 -16.16
CA ARG A 10 -0.84 25.78 -16.32
C ARG A 10 -0.11 25.13 -17.49
N LYS A 11 0.75 24.16 -17.19
CA LYS A 11 1.36 23.28 -18.19
C LYS A 11 0.23 22.39 -18.73
N VAL A 12 -0.29 22.71 -19.90
CA VAL A 12 -1.15 21.79 -20.64
C VAL A 12 -0.21 20.81 -21.32
N GLU A 13 -0.05 19.63 -20.72
CA GLU A 13 0.62 18.53 -21.40
C GLU A 13 -0.34 17.97 -22.45
N LEU A 14 0.02 18.11 -23.73
CA LEU A 14 -0.62 17.37 -24.82
C LEU A 14 -0.28 15.89 -24.62
N VAL A 15 -1.29 15.10 -24.24
CA VAL A 15 -1.18 13.65 -24.07
C VAL A 15 -1.81 12.96 -25.28
N ASP A 16 -1.17 11.90 -25.75
CA ASP A 16 -1.70 11.07 -26.86
C ASP A 16 -2.86 10.18 -26.39
N VAL A 17 -3.74 9.81 -27.33
CA VAL A 17 -4.89 8.93 -27.07
C VAL A 17 -4.61 7.51 -27.57
N GLY A 18 -4.71 6.53 -26.68
CA GLY A 18 -4.67 5.10 -27.03
C GLY A 18 -6.06 4.49 -27.04
N VAL A 19 -6.46 3.85 -28.16
CA VAL A 19 -7.68 3.04 -28.25
C VAL A 19 -7.33 1.59 -27.88
N VAL A 20 -7.98 1.05 -26.85
CA VAL A 20 -7.77 -0.32 -26.36
C VAL A 20 -9.10 -1.07 -26.27
N HIS A 21 -9.08 -2.35 -26.65
CA HIS A 21 -10.23 -3.26 -26.54
C HIS A 21 -9.91 -4.39 -25.58
N PHE A 22 -10.78 -4.63 -24.60
CA PHE A 22 -10.63 -5.69 -23.61
C PHE A 22 -11.74 -6.73 -23.80
N THR A 23 -11.36 -7.98 -24.05
CA THR A 23 -12.28 -9.12 -24.06
C THR A 23 -12.09 -9.90 -22.76
N PRO A 24 -13.15 -10.11 -21.96
CA PRO A 24 -13.03 -10.88 -20.72
C PRO A 24 -12.62 -12.32 -21.04
N LEU A 25 -11.70 -12.86 -20.24
CA LEU A 25 -11.27 -14.25 -20.35
C LEU A 25 -12.39 -15.19 -19.85
N ALA A 26 -12.55 -16.34 -20.50
CA ALA A 26 -13.53 -17.35 -20.08
C ALA A 26 -13.26 -17.89 -18.67
N GLN A 27 -11.97 -18.01 -18.30
CA GLN A 27 -11.54 -18.31 -16.94
C GLN A 27 -10.57 -17.23 -16.45
N PRO A 28 -10.79 -16.68 -15.24
CA PRO A 28 -9.90 -15.68 -14.68
C PRO A 28 -8.54 -16.32 -14.37
N GLN A 29 -7.46 -15.58 -14.60
CA GLN A 29 -6.14 -16.07 -14.24
C GLN A 29 -5.96 -16.19 -12.73
N ILE A 30 -6.65 -15.39 -11.91
CA ILE A 30 -6.53 -15.45 -10.45
C ILE A 30 -7.92 -15.78 -9.89
N GLN A 31 -8.04 -16.90 -9.17
CA GLN A 31 -9.32 -17.38 -8.63
C GLN A 31 -9.56 -16.90 -7.18
N GLN A 32 -9.22 -15.64 -6.91
CA GLN A 32 -9.37 -15.01 -5.60
C GLN A 32 -10.36 -13.84 -5.66
N PRO A 33 -10.98 -13.45 -4.53
CA PRO A 33 -11.88 -12.30 -4.48
C PRO A 33 -11.19 -11.03 -4.97
N PHE A 34 -11.86 -10.25 -5.82
CA PHE A 34 -11.28 -9.04 -6.42
C PHE A 34 -10.70 -8.08 -5.38
N LYS A 35 -11.37 -7.90 -4.24
CA LYS A 35 -10.89 -7.01 -3.16
C LYS A 35 -9.58 -7.46 -2.52
N LEU A 36 -9.36 -8.77 -2.44
CA LEU A 36 -8.13 -9.34 -1.95
C LEU A 36 -6.99 -9.08 -2.95
N VAL A 37 -7.22 -9.42 -4.22
CA VAL A 37 -6.24 -9.21 -5.30
C VAL A 37 -5.90 -7.72 -5.44
N GLU A 38 -6.91 -6.86 -5.46
CA GLU A 38 -6.78 -5.41 -5.51
C GLU A 38 -5.91 -4.90 -4.34
N LYS A 39 -6.12 -5.40 -3.13
CA LYS A 39 -5.34 -5.03 -1.95
C LYS A 39 -3.88 -5.45 -2.08
N VAL A 40 -3.61 -6.69 -2.49
CA VAL A 40 -2.24 -7.20 -2.68
C VAL A 40 -1.51 -6.38 -3.74
N VAL A 41 -2.09 -6.26 -4.94
CA VAL A 41 -1.49 -5.53 -6.06
C VAL A 41 -1.21 -4.07 -5.70
N ARG A 42 -2.17 -3.39 -5.06
CA ARG A 42 -2.01 -1.98 -4.66
C ARG A 42 -0.84 -1.77 -3.69
N ASN A 43 -0.67 -2.66 -2.71
CA ASN A 43 0.43 -2.56 -1.73
C ASN A 43 1.79 -2.90 -2.36
N VAL A 44 1.85 -3.93 -3.22
CA VAL A 44 3.07 -4.30 -3.93
C VAL A 44 3.55 -3.14 -4.82
N PHE A 45 2.64 -2.51 -5.56
CA PHE A 45 2.97 -1.39 -6.46
C PHE A 45 3.15 -0.03 -5.77
N GLN A 46 2.94 0.08 -4.45
CA GLN A 46 3.11 1.33 -3.72
C GLN A 46 4.53 1.89 -3.86
N PHE A 47 5.54 1.01 -3.83
CA PHE A 47 6.95 1.39 -3.90
C PHE A 47 7.61 0.88 -5.18
N ARG A 48 7.30 1.47 -6.33
CA ARG A 48 7.85 1.07 -7.65
C ARG A 48 9.38 1.02 -7.74
N ARG A 49 10.09 1.84 -6.95
CA ARG A 49 11.57 1.90 -6.93
C ARG A 49 12.20 1.05 -5.82
N LYS A 50 11.42 0.27 -5.07
CA LYS A 50 11.89 -0.61 -4.00
C LYS A 50 11.63 -2.07 -4.38
N ARG A 51 12.24 -2.98 -3.62
CA ARG A 51 11.97 -4.41 -3.71
C ARG A 51 10.52 -4.72 -3.32
N CYS A 52 9.92 -5.73 -3.94
CA CYS A 52 8.55 -6.19 -3.70
C CYS A 52 8.27 -6.41 -2.20
N ARG A 53 9.29 -6.88 -1.46
CA ARG A 53 9.25 -7.07 0.01
C ARG A 53 8.78 -5.86 0.77
N LYS A 54 9.15 -4.65 0.33
CA LYS A 54 8.75 -3.45 1.05
C LYS A 54 7.25 -3.18 0.94
N GLY A 55 6.65 -3.47 -0.22
CA GLY A 55 5.21 -3.34 -0.43
C GLY A 55 4.43 -4.43 0.30
N ILE A 56 4.90 -5.69 0.23
CA ILE A 56 4.26 -6.83 0.91
C ILE A 56 4.23 -6.63 2.43
N GLN A 57 5.31 -6.10 3.01
CA GLN A 57 5.35 -5.74 4.43
C GLN A 57 4.20 -4.80 4.85
N MET A 58 3.70 -3.93 3.96
CA MET A 58 2.61 -3.00 4.30
C MET A 58 1.25 -3.68 4.42
N LEU A 59 1.11 -4.93 3.95
CA LEU A 59 -0.10 -5.72 4.15
C LEU A 59 -0.30 -6.17 5.61
N PHE A 60 0.77 -6.13 6.41
CA PHE A 60 0.78 -6.67 7.76
C PHE A 60 0.95 -5.57 8.82
N PRO A 61 0.39 -5.79 10.03
CA PRO A 61 0.65 -4.98 11.22
C PRO A 61 2.14 -4.93 11.57
N GLU A 62 2.61 -3.81 12.13
CA GLU A 62 4.04 -3.63 12.43
C GLU A 62 4.63 -4.75 13.31
N ALA A 63 3.86 -5.26 14.27
CA ALA A 63 4.28 -6.31 15.19
C ALA A 63 4.68 -7.63 14.49
N GLN A 64 4.00 -7.98 13.39
CA GLN A 64 4.18 -9.26 12.69
C GLN A 64 4.70 -9.09 11.25
N ARG A 65 5.01 -7.85 10.87
CA ARG A 65 5.42 -7.46 9.53
C ARG A 65 6.59 -8.26 8.94
N PRO A 66 7.73 -8.48 9.63
CA PRO A 66 8.85 -9.17 9.03
C PRO A 66 8.57 -10.67 8.83
N GLU A 67 7.89 -11.29 9.79
CA GLU A 67 7.60 -12.73 9.82
C GLU A 67 6.55 -13.10 8.77
N LEU A 68 5.37 -12.47 8.81
CA LEU A 68 4.29 -12.78 7.85
C LEU A 68 4.67 -12.43 6.41
N ALA A 69 5.45 -11.36 6.20
CA ALA A 69 5.93 -11.04 4.86
C ALA A 69 6.93 -12.07 4.32
N GLU A 70 7.73 -12.69 5.20
CA GLU A 70 8.65 -13.76 4.80
C GLU A 70 7.89 -15.06 4.51
N VAL A 71 6.92 -15.42 5.36
CA VAL A 71 6.04 -16.56 5.14
C VAL A 71 5.31 -16.42 3.80
N MET A 72 4.65 -15.29 3.57
CA MET A 72 3.90 -15.03 2.33
C MET A 72 4.78 -15.14 1.08
N MET A 73 6.03 -14.66 1.12
CA MET A 73 6.93 -14.77 -0.03
C MET A 73 7.40 -16.19 -0.28
N ARG A 74 7.68 -16.92 0.80
CA ARG A 74 8.14 -18.30 0.72
C ARG A 74 7.04 -19.20 0.17
N GLU A 75 5.80 -19.00 0.63
CA GLU A 75 4.63 -19.72 0.12
C GLU A 75 4.32 -19.38 -1.34
N ALA A 76 4.49 -18.12 -1.74
CA ALA A 76 4.26 -17.68 -3.10
C ALA A 76 5.40 -18.05 -4.08
N ASP A 77 6.54 -18.55 -3.58
CA ASP A 77 7.76 -18.83 -4.36
C ASP A 77 8.23 -17.63 -5.21
N VAL A 78 8.11 -16.42 -4.66
CA VAL A 78 8.50 -15.17 -5.35
C VAL A 78 9.83 -14.66 -4.80
N ASP A 79 10.75 -14.30 -5.71
CA ASP A 79 12.05 -13.75 -5.32
C ASP A 79 11.89 -12.36 -4.62
N PRO A 80 12.33 -12.22 -3.35
CA PRO A 80 12.26 -10.98 -2.59
C PRO A 80 13.09 -9.82 -3.17
N THR A 81 14.02 -10.11 -4.10
CA THR A 81 14.90 -9.11 -4.69
C THR A 81 14.29 -8.38 -5.88
N LEU A 82 13.23 -8.96 -6.48
CA LEU A 82 12.53 -8.40 -7.62
C LEU A 82 11.82 -7.09 -7.29
N ARG A 83 11.69 -6.25 -8.32
CA ARG A 83 10.88 -5.03 -8.27
C ARG A 83 9.43 -5.34 -8.65
N PRO A 84 8.46 -4.54 -8.17
CA PRO A 84 7.05 -4.70 -8.52
C PRO A 84 6.77 -4.75 -10.03
N THR A 85 7.57 -4.05 -10.83
CA THR A 85 7.44 -4.01 -12.30
C THR A 85 7.96 -5.25 -13.01
N GLU A 86 8.76 -6.07 -12.31
CA GLU A 86 9.35 -7.31 -12.83
C GLU A 86 8.45 -8.52 -12.49
N LEU A 87 7.41 -8.34 -11.66
CA LEU A 87 6.46 -9.38 -11.29
C LEU A 87 5.43 -9.64 -12.40
N SER A 88 5.18 -10.93 -12.64
CA SER A 88 4.24 -11.45 -13.62
C SER A 88 2.86 -11.72 -13.01
N ILE A 89 1.85 -11.98 -13.87
CA ILE A 89 0.49 -12.30 -13.39
C ILE A 89 0.46 -13.61 -12.57
N PRO A 90 1.19 -14.69 -12.94
CA PRO A 90 1.36 -15.86 -12.08
C PRO A 90 1.92 -15.55 -10.69
N ASP A 91 2.88 -14.61 -10.58
CA ASP A 91 3.42 -14.22 -9.27
C ASP A 91 2.33 -13.55 -8.42
N PHE A 92 1.50 -12.70 -9.02
CA PHE A 92 0.35 -12.10 -8.33
C PHE A 92 -0.73 -13.11 -7.97
N ARG A 93 -0.90 -14.19 -8.76
CA ARG A 93 -1.76 -15.32 -8.39
C ARG A 93 -1.25 -15.96 -7.11
N ALA A 94 0.02 -16.38 -7.10
CA ALA A 94 0.64 -17.05 -5.97
C ALA A 94 0.64 -16.18 -4.71
N LEU A 95 0.92 -14.88 -4.84
CA LEU A 95 0.83 -13.93 -3.73
C LEU A 95 -0.59 -13.77 -3.21
N ALA A 96 -1.59 -13.71 -4.09
CA ALA A 96 -2.99 -13.62 -3.67
C ALA A 96 -3.46 -14.89 -2.95
N ASP A 97 -3.02 -16.06 -3.42
CA ASP A 97 -3.33 -17.35 -2.80
C ASP A 97 -2.70 -17.45 -1.40
N ALA A 98 -1.39 -17.18 -1.28
CA ALA A 98 -0.68 -17.14 0.01
C ALA A 98 -1.30 -16.14 1.00
N TYR A 99 -1.66 -14.93 0.52
CA TYR A 99 -2.33 -13.95 1.37
C TYR A 99 -3.74 -14.40 1.82
N SER A 100 -4.46 -15.13 0.97
CA SER A 100 -5.75 -15.72 1.33
C SER A 100 -5.62 -16.75 2.45
N HIS A 101 -4.57 -17.59 2.40
CA HIS A 101 -4.25 -18.53 3.48
C HIS A 101 -3.98 -17.79 4.80
N LEU A 102 -3.11 -16.78 4.79
CA LEU A 102 -2.80 -15.99 5.99
C LEU A 102 -4.01 -15.22 6.54
N CYS A 103 -4.91 -14.74 5.67
CA CYS A 103 -6.16 -14.10 6.09
C CYS A 103 -7.15 -15.08 6.73
N SER A 104 -7.08 -16.37 6.39
CA SER A 104 -7.92 -17.40 6.98
C SER A 104 -7.48 -17.73 8.41
N GLU A 105 -6.17 -17.62 8.69
CA GLU A 105 -5.59 -17.84 10.03
C GLU A 105 -5.74 -16.62 10.95
N ASN A 106 -5.65 -15.41 10.40
CA ASN A 106 -5.65 -14.17 11.19
C ASN A 106 -6.87 -13.30 10.85
N GLN A 107 -7.93 -13.41 11.67
CA GLN A 107 -9.11 -12.55 11.55
C GLN A 107 -8.73 -11.07 11.71
N GLY A 108 -8.94 -10.28 10.66
CA GLY A 108 -8.70 -8.83 10.64
C GLY A 108 -7.61 -8.36 9.67
N LEU A 109 -6.79 -9.26 9.10
CA LEU A 109 -5.79 -8.89 8.08
C LEU A 109 -6.43 -8.25 6.84
N LEU A 110 -7.60 -8.74 6.43
CA LEU A 110 -8.28 -8.20 5.25
C LEU A 110 -8.75 -6.76 5.46
N THR A 111 -9.16 -6.39 6.67
CA THR A 111 -9.62 -5.04 7.03
C THR A 111 -8.49 -4.11 7.46
N TYR A 112 -7.30 -4.63 7.74
CA TYR A 112 -6.15 -3.84 8.16
C TYR A 112 -5.71 -2.82 7.10
N ASP A 113 -5.50 -1.57 7.51
CA ASP A 113 -4.92 -0.50 6.67
C ASP A 113 -3.73 0.13 7.39
N PHE A 114 -2.53 0.00 6.81
CA PHE A 114 -1.30 0.56 7.35
C PHE A 114 -1.33 2.09 7.43
N ARG A 115 -2.15 2.77 6.60
CA ARG A 115 -2.26 4.24 6.61
C ARG A 115 -2.92 4.72 7.89
N GLU A 116 -3.91 4.00 8.40
CA GLU A 116 -4.56 4.30 9.67
C GLU A 116 -3.60 4.08 10.84
N GLU A 117 -2.82 3.00 10.83
CA GLU A 117 -1.75 2.79 11.82
C GLU A 117 -0.74 3.96 11.83
N LEU A 118 -0.32 4.41 10.65
CA LEU A 118 0.60 5.54 10.50
C LEU A 118 -0.03 6.86 10.98
N ARG A 119 -1.33 7.05 10.71
CA ARG A 119 -2.10 8.22 11.15
C ARG A 119 -2.18 8.27 12.68
N LEU A 120 -2.49 7.16 13.33
CA LEU A 120 -2.54 7.04 14.79
C LEU A 120 -1.18 7.33 15.44
N LYS A 121 -0.09 6.82 14.86
CA LYS A 121 1.27 7.13 15.34
C LYS A 121 1.61 8.61 15.24
N HIS A 122 1.21 9.28 14.15
CA HIS A 122 1.42 10.72 14.02
C HIS A 122 0.58 11.54 15.00
N LEU A 123 -0.65 11.11 15.31
CA LEU A 123 -1.49 11.74 16.33
C LEU A 123 -0.85 11.60 17.72
N ASN A 124 -0.39 10.40 18.08
CA ASN A 124 0.27 10.15 19.36
C ASN A 124 1.63 10.86 19.50
N ARG A 125 2.29 11.21 18.38
CA ARG A 125 3.55 11.97 18.37
C ARG A 125 3.38 13.48 18.50
N ARG A 126 2.16 14.04 18.47
CA ARG A 126 1.94 15.46 18.73
C ARG A 126 1.86 15.70 20.24
N PRO A 127 2.87 16.30 20.89
CA PRO A 127 2.67 16.85 22.22
C PRO A 127 1.94 18.19 22.06
N GLY A 128 0.70 18.27 22.52
CA GLY A 128 0.05 19.54 22.88
C GLY A 128 -0.55 19.33 24.27
N SER A 129 -0.32 20.18 25.27
CA SER A 129 -0.27 21.63 25.25
C SER A 129 0.54 22.22 26.41
N SER A 130 1.38 23.23 26.15
CA SER A 130 1.72 24.23 27.16
C SER A 130 0.48 25.08 27.42
N SER A 131 -0.18 24.87 28.55
CA SER A 131 -1.12 25.85 29.14
C SER A 131 -0.48 26.39 30.42
N ASN A 132 0.37 27.41 30.27
CA ASN A 132 0.71 28.29 31.39
C ASN A 132 -0.51 29.20 31.63
N GLY A 133 -1.19 28.96 32.74
CA GLY A 133 -2.28 29.80 33.24
C GLY A 133 -2.13 29.97 34.74
N THR A 134 -1.21 30.83 35.15
CA THR A 134 -1.09 31.36 36.50
C THR A 134 -2.33 32.23 36.81
N GLN A 135 -3.16 31.82 37.76
CA GLN A 135 -3.82 32.74 38.69
C GLN A 135 -4.45 31.93 39.85
N GLN A 136 -3.91 32.11 41.05
CA GLN A 136 -4.62 31.82 42.30
C GLN A 136 -5.32 33.12 42.75
N PRO A 137 -6.56 33.05 43.30
CA PRO A 137 -7.25 34.21 43.82
C PRO A 137 -6.77 34.58 45.23
N VAL A 138 -6.88 35.88 45.48
CA VAL A 138 -6.77 36.69 46.71
C VAL A 138 -6.92 36.00 48.06
#